data_AF-A0A949THJ6-F1
#
_entry.id   AF-A0A949THJ6-F1
#
_cell.length_a   1.000
_cell.length_b   1.000
_cell.length_c   1.000
_cell.angle_alpha   90.00
_cell.angle_beta   90.00
_cell.angle_gamma   90.00
#
_symmetry.space_group_name_H-M   'P 1'
#
loop_
_entity.id
_entity.type
_entity.pdbx_description
1 polymer ?
#
loop_
_entity_poly.entity_id
_entity_poly.type
_entity_poly.pdbx_seq_one_letter_code
_entity_poly.pdbx_strand_id
1 'polypeptide(L)'
;MKKKSIIKIIAASVSAYILCYAVIRLDGMIVHYMSTGRCEYVYHSVDAGDTSFFSRIIYVLVAVTFTPLRLLEQQYWNWVQPPGSTIWEEDRNRFESCQNQV
;
A
#
# COMPACT_ATOMS: atom_id res chain seq x y z
N MET A 1 -30.80 -4.60 -21.11
CA MET A 1 -29.44 -4.11 -21.45
C MET A 1 -28.65 -5.20 -22.17
N LYS A 2 -27.91 -4.88 -23.25
CA LYS A 2 -27.11 -5.89 -23.98
C LYS A 2 -25.87 -6.29 -23.17
N LYS A 3 -25.49 -7.58 -23.15
CA LYS A 3 -24.31 -8.10 -22.41
C LYS A 3 -23.02 -7.30 -22.68
N LYS A 4 -22.78 -6.89 -23.94
CA LYS A 4 -21.64 -6.06 -24.33
C LYS A 4 -21.61 -4.69 -23.63
N SER A 5 -22.77 -4.09 -23.38
CA SER A 5 -22.86 -2.80 -22.67
C SER A 5 -22.57 -2.97 -21.18
N ILE A 6 -23.01 -4.08 -20.57
CA ILE A 6 -22.73 -4.39 -19.16
C ILE A 6 -21.21 -4.54 -18.93
N ILE A 7 -20.53 -5.31 -19.79
CA ILE A 7 -19.08 -5.52 -19.69
C ILE A 7 -18.31 -4.21 -19.76
N LYS A 8 -18.69 -3.30 -20.68
CA LYS A 8 -18.05 -1.98 -20.80
C LYS A 8 -18.20 -1.15 -19.54
N ILE A 9 -19.39 -1.16 -18.92
CA ILE A 9 -19.64 -0.43 -17.67
C ILE A 9 -18.77 -1.01 -16.56
N ILE A 10 -18.74 -2.33 -16.39
CA ILE A 10 -17.91 -2.98 -15.37
C ILE A 10 -16.43 -2.64 -15.58
N ALA A 11 -15.92 -2.74 -16.81
CA ALA A 11 -14.54 -2.42 -17.12
C ALA A 11 -14.21 -0.96 -16.77
N ALA A 12 -15.07 -0.01 -17.17
CA ALA A 12 -14.90 1.40 -16.86
C ALA A 12 -14.92 1.66 -15.34
N SER A 13 -15.82 1.02 -14.59
CA SER A 13 -15.88 1.13 -13.13
C SER A 13 -14.63 0.58 -12.45
N VAL A 14 -14.11 -0.57 -12.90
CA VAL A 14 -12.87 -1.16 -12.39
C VAL A 14 -11.67 -0.26 -12.70
N SER A 15 -11.56 0.25 -13.92
CA SER A 15 -10.49 1.18 -14.30
C SER A 15 -10.53 2.46 -13.48
N ALA A 16 -11.72 3.05 -13.28
CA ALA A 16 -11.89 4.22 -12.43
C ALA A 16 -11.49 3.93 -10.98
N TYR A 17 -11.87 2.77 -10.45
CA TYR A 17 -11.51 2.34 -9.10
C TYR A 17 -9.99 2.21 -8.90
N ILE A 18 -9.28 1.59 -9.85
CA ILE A 18 -7.81 1.49 -9.82
C ILE A 18 -7.16 2.86 -9.94
N LEU A 19 -7.68 3.73 -10.81
CA LEU A 19 -7.14 5.08 -10.97
C LEU A 19 -7.30 5.92 -9.69
N CYS A 20 -8.47 5.86 -9.05
CA CYS A 20 -8.70 6.54 -7.77
C CYS A 20 -7.72 6.04 -6.70
N TYR A 21 -7.47 4.74 -6.64
CA TYR A 21 -6.47 4.19 -5.72
C TYR A 21 -5.08 4.77 -5.95
N ALA A 22 -4.63 4.81 -7.20
CA ALA A 22 -3.32 5.37 -7.55
C ALA A 22 -3.20 6.84 -7.14
N VAL A 23 -4.24 7.65 -7.38
CA VAL A 23 -4.26 9.07 -6.97
C VAL A 23 -4.17 9.21 -5.45
N ILE A 24 -4.97 8.46 -4.71
CA ILE A 24 -4.99 8.48 -3.23
C ILE A 24 -3.66 7.99 -2.64
N ARG A 25 -3.02 7.01 -3.28
CA ARG A 25 -1.69 6.51 -2.91
C ARG A 25 -0.61 7.57 -3.12
N LEU A 26 -0.70 8.33 -4.21
CA LEU A 26 0.22 9.44 -4.52
C LEU A 26 0.02 10.65 -3.60
N ASP A 27 -1.22 10.90 -3.15
CA ASP A 27 -1.56 11.96 -2.19
C ASP A 27 -1.15 11.63 -0.74
N GLY A 28 -0.57 10.45 -0.50
CA GLY A 28 -0.13 10.02 0.82
C GLY A 28 -1.27 9.60 1.76
N MET A 29 -2.50 9.48 1.25
CA MET A 29 -3.64 9.03 2.06
C MET A 29 -3.54 7.53 2.41
N ILE A 30 -3.03 6.74 1.47
CA ILE A 30 -2.63 5.34 1.66
C ILE A 30 -1.12 5.28 1.49
N VAL A 31 -0.42 4.62 2.41
CA VAL A 31 1.04 4.55 2.47
C VAL A 31 1.47 3.09 2.58
N HIS A 32 2.41 2.70 1.72
CA HIS A 32 3.18 1.48 1.89
C HIS A 32 4.26 1.75 2.92
N TYR A 33 4.17 1.06 4.04
CA TYR A 33 5.16 1.07 5.07
C TYR A 33 6.05 -0.16 4.93
N MET A 34 7.35 0.07 4.99
CA MET A 34 8.36 -0.97 5.09
C MET A 34 8.98 -0.86 6.48
N SER A 35 9.07 -1.98 7.19
CA SER A 35 9.63 -2.07 8.54
C SER A 35 10.74 -3.10 8.58
N THR A 36 11.56 -3.04 9.62
CA THR A 36 12.59 -4.06 9.86
C THR A 36 12.58 -4.62 11.28
N GLY A 37 12.88 -5.93 11.39
CA GLY A 37 13.24 -6.59 12.62
C GLY A 37 14.76 -6.76 12.73
N ARG A 38 15.36 -6.19 13.80
CA ARG A 38 16.80 -6.29 14.11
C ARG A 38 17.75 -5.86 12.98
N CYS A 39 17.29 -5.00 12.07
CA CYS A 39 18.07 -4.60 10.89
C CYS A 39 18.46 -5.74 9.94
N GLU A 40 17.82 -6.90 10.09
CA GLU A 40 18.08 -8.08 9.28
C GLU A 40 16.89 -8.39 8.38
N TYR A 41 15.66 -8.26 8.90
CA TYR A 41 14.47 -8.78 8.24
C TYR A 41 13.51 -7.68 7.83
N VAL A 42 12.86 -7.80 6.66
CA VAL A 42 11.85 -6.84 6.17
C VAL A 42 10.42 -7.32 6.42
N TYR A 43 9.54 -6.35 6.70
CA TYR A 43 8.09 -6.49 6.72
C TYR A 43 7.42 -5.37 5.90
N HIS A 44 6.34 -5.69 5.19
CA HIS A 44 5.56 -4.72 4.43
C HIS A 44 4.12 -4.63 4.95
N SER A 45 3.61 -3.41 5.08
CA SER A 45 2.20 -3.11 5.33
C SER A 45 1.73 -1.96 4.42
N VAL A 46 0.42 -1.89 4.15
CA VAL A 46 -0.16 -0.83 3.33
C VAL A 46 -1.31 -0.22 4.14
N ASP A 47 -1.05 0.93 4.75
CA ASP A 47 -1.87 1.53 5.80
C ASP A 47 -2.31 2.96 5.44
N ALA A 48 -3.10 3.58 6.31
CA ALA A 48 -3.47 4.99 6.17
C ALA A 48 -2.30 5.90 6.58
N GLY A 49 -2.00 6.93 5.78
CA GLY A 49 -0.77 7.75 5.94
C GLY A 49 -0.80 8.82 7.04
N ASP A 50 -1.96 9.38 7.39
CA ASP A 50 -2.13 10.34 8.50
C ASP A 50 -3.41 10.03 9.30
N THR A 51 -3.31 10.08 10.64
CA THR A 51 -4.40 9.77 11.58
C THR A 51 -4.81 10.96 12.45
N SER A 52 -4.54 12.19 12.01
CA SER A 52 -5.09 13.40 12.61
C SER A 52 -6.63 13.28 12.79
N PHE A 53 -7.17 13.79 13.91
CA PHE A 53 -8.50 13.41 14.41
C PHE A 53 -9.65 13.62 13.41
N PHE A 54 -9.65 14.74 12.69
CA PHE A 54 -10.67 15.03 11.66
C PHE A 54 -10.48 14.21 10.37
N SER A 55 -9.24 13.88 10.06
CA SER A 55 -8.85 13.09 8.88
C SER A 55 -9.19 11.61 9.06
N ARG A 56 -9.22 11.10 10.30
CA ARG A 56 -9.48 9.68 10.61
C ARG A 56 -10.73 9.10 9.94
N ILE A 57 -11.84 9.82 9.91
CA ILE A 57 -13.09 9.27 9.34
C ILE A 57 -12.95 9.11 7.81
N ILE A 58 -12.43 10.14 7.14
CA ILE A 58 -12.22 10.13 5.69
C ILE A 58 -11.20 9.03 5.32
N TYR A 59 -10.12 8.93 6.10
CA TYR A 59 -9.07 7.94 5.86
C TYR A 59 -9.52 6.51 6.17
N VAL A 60 -10.36 6.29 7.18
CA VAL A 60 -10.98 4.97 7.44
C VAL A 60 -11.88 4.57 6.28
N LEU A 61 -12.71 5.47 5.78
CA LEU A 61 -13.57 5.19 4.63
C LEU A 61 -12.73 4.84 3.40
N VAL A 62 -11.71 5.64 3.09
CA VAL A 62 -10.76 5.38 2.00
C VAL A 62 -10.06 4.02 2.19
N ALA A 63 -9.52 3.76 3.38
CA ALA A 63 -8.83 2.53 3.73
C ALA A 63 -9.72 1.29 3.55
N VAL A 64 -11.00 1.38 3.93
CA VAL A 64 -11.99 0.31 3.76
C VAL A 64 -12.37 0.15 2.29
N THR A 65 -12.72 1.24 1.59
CA THR A 65 -13.11 1.24 0.17
C THR A 65 -12.02 0.63 -0.72
N PHE A 66 -10.76 0.87 -0.40
CA PHE A 66 -9.61 0.37 -1.16
C PHE A 66 -8.95 -0.88 -0.58
N THR A 67 -9.58 -1.56 0.40
CA THR A 67 -9.04 -2.78 1.03
C THR A 67 -8.58 -3.83 0.00
N PRO A 68 -9.35 -4.15 -1.07
CA PRO A 68 -8.89 -5.12 -2.06
C PRO A 68 -7.56 -4.74 -2.73
N LEU A 69 -7.40 -3.47 -3.13
CA LEU A 69 -6.18 -3.00 -3.77
C LEU A 69 -5.01 -2.89 -2.79
N ARG A 70 -5.28 -2.50 -1.54
CA ARG A 70 -4.26 -2.50 -0.46
C ARG A 70 -3.70 -3.89 -0.21
N LEU A 71 -4.57 -4.91 -0.14
CA LEU A 71 -4.14 -6.29 0.04
C LEU A 71 -3.35 -6.80 -1.16
N LEU A 72 -3.76 -6.45 -2.39
CA LEU A 72 -3.00 -6.80 -3.59
C LEU A 72 -1.62 -6.13 -3.63
N GLU A 73 -1.52 -4.85 -3.26
CA GLU A 73 -0.22 -4.16 -3.13
C GLU A 73 0.66 -4.81 -2.06
N GLN A 74 0.10 -5.13 -0.89
CA GLN A 74 0.84 -5.81 0.16
C GLN A 74 1.32 -7.21 -0.28
N GLN A 75 0.47 -7.98 -0.97
CA GLN A 75 0.84 -9.28 -1.52
C GLN A 75 1.92 -9.17 -2.59
N TYR A 76 1.84 -8.16 -3.46
CA TYR A 76 2.89 -7.87 -4.43
C TYR A 76 4.23 -7.64 -3.74
N TRP A 77 4.28 -6.79 -2.70
CA TRP A 77 5.51 -6.55 -1.95
C TRP A 77 6.02 -7.78 -1.23
N ASN A 78 5.13 -8.57 -0.60
CA ASN A 78 5.50 -9.84 0.04
C ASN A 78 5.95 -10.91 -0.97
N TRP A 79 5.62 -10.77 -2.26
CA TRP A 79 6.12 -11.66 -3.29
C TRP A 79 7.49 -11.21 -3.81
N VAL A 80 7.69 -9.90 -3.99
CA VAL A 80 8.97 -9.30 -4.40
C VAL A 80 10.04 -9.44 -3.31
N GLN A 81 9.65 -9.20 -2.05
CA GLN A 81 10.50 -9.28 -0.87
C GLN A 81 9.73 -9.99 0.25
N PRO A 82 9.85 -11.33 0.34
CA PRO A 82 9.12 -12.12 1.31
C PRO A 82 9.35 -11.66 2.76
N PRO A 83 8.34 -11.76 3.64
CA PRO A 83 8.53 -11.48 5.07
C PRO A 83 9.69 -12.31 5.64
N GLY A 84 10.61 -11.66 6.34
CA GLY A 84 11.82 -12.34 6.83
C GLY A 84 12.92 -12.52 5.79
N SER A 85 12.81 -11.93 4.61
CA SER A 85 13.96 -11.77 3.71
C SER A 85 14.91 -10.70 4.22
N THR A 86 16.17 -10.80 3.81
CA THR A 86 17.19 -9.82 4.17
C THR A 86 16.91 -8.46 3.54
N ILE A 87 17.17 -7.39 4.30
CA ILE A 87 17.09 -6.03 3.78
C ILE A 87 18.12 -5.87 2.66
N TRP A 88 17.73 -5.22 1.57
CA TRP A 88 18.66 -4.82 0.52
C TRP A 88 19.63 -3.76 1.05
N GLU A 89 20.85 -3.76 0.54
CA GLU A 89 21.90 -2.84 1.00
C GLU A 89 21.51 -1.37 0.79
N GLU A 90 20.84 -1.08 -0.33
CA GLU A 90 20.31 0.25 -0.66
C GLU A 90 19.22 0.74 0.31
N ASP A 91 18.43 -0.18 0.86
CA ASP A 91 17.31 0.16 1.76
C ASP A 91 17.74 0.26 3.24
N ARG A 92 18.92 -0.25 3.62
CA ARG A 92 19.40 -0.14 5.01
C ARG A 92 19.48 1.30 5.50
N ASN A 93 19.88 2.22 4.62
CA ASN A 93 20.00 3.64 4.94
C ASN A 93 18.64 4.33 5.16
N ARG A 94 17.53 3.70 4.78
CA ARG A 94 16.17 4.20 4.99
C ARG A 94 15.64 3.90 6.39
N PHE A 95 16.30 3.00 7.13
CA PHE A 95 15.96 2.66 8.50
C PHE A 95 16.93 3.33 9.47
N GLU A 96 16.47 4.38 10.18
CA GLU A 96 17.26 5.09 11.19
C GLU A 96 17.84 4.13 12.25
N SER A 97 17.09 3.07 12.61
CA SER A 97 17.54 2.04 13.55
C SER A 97 18.76 1.24 13.08
N CYS A 98 19.07 1.26 11.79
CA CYS A 98 20.16 0.51 11.17
C CYS A 98 21.37 1.37 10.81
N GLN A 99 21.22 2.70 10.81
CA GLN A 99 22.32 3.63 10.52
C GLN A 99 23.41 3.61 11.60
N ASN A 100 23.11 3.15 12.82
CA ASN A 100 24.02 3.16 13.97
C ASN A 100 24.63 1.78 14.32
N GLN A 101 24.46 0.75 13.48
CA GLN A 101 25.01 -0.60 13.70
C GLN A 101 26.21 -0.95 12.79
N VAL A 102 26.87 0.05 12.23
CA VAL A 102 28.14 -0.10 11.47
C VAL A 102 29.33 0.00 12.42
#